data_AF-A0A1F3C1V4-F1
#
_entry.id   AF-A0A1F3C1V4-F1
#
_cell.length_a   1.000
_cell.length_b   1.000
_cell.length_c   1.000
_cell.angle_alpha   90.00
_cell.angle_beta   90.00
_cell.angle_gamma   90.00
#
_symmetry.space_group_name_H-M   'P 1'
#
loop_
_entity.id
_entity.type
_entity.pdbx_description
1 polymer ?
#
loop_
_entity_poly.entity_id
_entity_poly.type
_entity_poly.pdbx_seq_one_letter_code
_entity_poly.pdbx_strand_id
1 'polypeptide(L)'
;MSTAPLQFLLMLFAGWVNRRQLDVVDYLKEENRVLREHLGGGRLRFTDEQRRRLAVKARVLGRRALDGIAGLVTPDTILRWYRELIAAKYDGAARRGAGRPDSGDQLM
;
A
#
# COMPACT_ATOMS: atom_id res chain seq x y z
N MET A 1 -39.27 27.11 7.66
CA MET A 1 -38.02 26.73 8.37
C MET A 1 -36.91 26.60 7.32
N SER A 2 -35.77 27.24 7.51
CA SER A 2 -34.68 27.26 6.50
C SER A 2 -34.05 25.88 6.36
N THR A 3 -34.03 25.31 5.15
CA THR A 3 -33.41 24.01 4.83
C THR A 3 -31.92 24.12 4.49
N ALA A 4 -31.40 25.35 4.35
CA ALA A 4 -30.00 25.65 4.05
C ALA A 4 -28.98 24.96 4.99
N PRO A 5 -29.15 24.94 6.33
CA PRO A 5 -28.20 24.25 7.20
C PRO A 5 -28.19 22.72 6.96
N LEU A 6 -29.35 22.12 6.67
CA LEU A 6 -29.43 20.68 6.34
C LEU A 6 -28.74 20.38 5.01
N GLN A 7 -28.98 21.20 3.99
CA GLN A 7 -28.31 21.06 2.69
C GLN A 7 -26.79 21.18 2.81
N PHE A 8 -26.31 22.11 3.63
CA PHE A 8 -24.88 22.26 3.90
C PHE A 8 -24.29 21.02 4.60
N LEU A 9 -24.96 20.49 5.62
CA LEU A 9 -24.55 19.26 6.29
C LEU A 9 -24.52 18.06 5.33
N LEU A 10 -25.54 17.92 4.47
CA LEU A 10 -25.60 16.89 3.44
C LEU A 10 -24.45 17.03 2.43
N MET A 11 -24.10 18.25 2.02
CA MET A 11 -22.99 18.49 1.10
C MET A 11 -21.63 18.11 1.73
N LEU A 12 -21.40 18.45 3.00
CA LEU A 12 -20.21 18.03 3.72
C LEU A 12 -20.13 16.52 3.86
N PHE A 13 -21.23 15.87 4.22
CA PHE A 13 -21.32 14.42 4.33
C PHE A 13 -21.08 13.72 2.99
N ALA A 14 -21.74 14.19 1.92
CA ALA A 14 -21.55 13.66 0.57
C ALA A 14 -20.10 13.82 0.10
N GLY A 15 -19.47 14.97 0.39
CA GLY A 15 -18.06 15.20 0.11
C GLY A 15 -17.14 14.24 0.85
N TRP A 16 -17.42 13.96 2.12
CA TRP A 16 -16.66 13.00 2.92
C TRP A 16 -16.81 11.56 2.40
N VAL A 17 -18.04 11.12 2.12
CA VAL A 17 -18.33 9.79 1.55
C VAL A 17 -17.65 9.64 0.18
N ASN A 18 -17.76 10.65 -0.69
CA ASN A 18 -17.17 10.62 -2.02
C ASN A 18 -15.64 10.45 -1.95
N ARG A 19 -14.95 11.19 -1.07
CA ARG A 19 -13.50 11.01 -0.88
C ARG A 19 -13.16 9.59 -0.46
N ARG A 20 -13.93 9.01 0.46
CA ARG A 20 -13.71 7.63 0.92
C ARG A 20 -13.92 6.60 -0.19
N GLN A 21 -14.90 6.82 -1.07
CA GLN A 21 -15.15 5.97 -2.23
C GLN A 21 -14.07 6.12 -3.32
N LEU A 22 -13.53 7.32 -3.51
CA LEU A 22 -12.45 7.56 -4.47
C LEU A 22 -11.20 6.73 -4.15
N ASP A 23 -10.83 6.56 -2.88
CA ASP A 23 -9.72 5.69 -2.48
C ASP A 23 -9.91 4.24 -2.95
N VAL A 24 -11.14 3.73 -2.88
CA VAL A 24 -11.50 2.36 -3.31
C VAL A 24 -11.37 2.25 -4.81
N VAL A 25 -11.91 3.23 -5.54
CA VAL A 25 -11.80 3.29 -7.00
C VAL A 25 -10.34 3.36 -7.45
N ASP A 26 -9.51 4.13 -6.75
CA ASP A 26 -8.09 4.29 -7.09
C ASP A 26 -7.28 3.02 -6.86
N TYR A 27 -7.62 2.23 -5.84
CA TYR A 27 -7.06 0.91 -5.63
C TYR A 27 -7.50 -0.07 -6.72
N LEU A 28 -8.80 -0.16 -6.99
CA LEU A 28 -9.36 -1.07 -8.00
C LEU A 28 -8.86 -0.75 -9.42
N LYS A 29 -8.63 0.52 -9.74
CA LYS A 29 -8.02 0.94 -11.01
C LYS A 29 -6.59 0.43 -11.15
N GLU A 30 -5.78 0.48 -10.09
CA GLU A 30 -4.42 -0.09 -10.14
C GLU A 30 -4.45 -1.61 -10.22
N GLU A 31 -5.36 -2.26 -9.49
CA GLU A 31 -5.55 -3.70 -9.59
C GLU A 31 -5.91 -4.13 -11.02
N ASN A 32 -6.80 -3.37 -11.68
CA ASN A 32 -7.15 -3.57 -13.08
C ASN A 32 -5.95 -3.33 -14.02
N ARG A 33 -5.11 -2.31 -13.75
CA ARG A 33 -3.86 -2.09 -14.51
C ARG A 33 -2.91 -3.27 -14.39
N VAL A 34 -2.68 -3.75 -13.17
CA VAL A 34 -1.84 -4.93 -12.92
C VAL A 34 -2.41 -6.16 -13.61
N LEU A 35 -3.74 -6.36 -13.60
CA LEU A 35 -4.37 -7.44 -14.36
C LEU A 35 -4.10 -7.33 -15.84
N ARG A 36 -4.31 -6.14 -16.42
CA ARG A 36 -4.09 -5.88 -17.85
C ARG A 36 -2.64 -6.12 -18.25
N GLU A 37 -1.68 -5.75 -17.42
CA GLU A 37 -0.26 -6.08 -17.61
C GLU A 37 0.01 -7.59 -17.65
N HIS A 38 -0.82 -8.40 -16.98
CA HIS A 38 -0.72 -9.87 -16.94
C HIS A 38 -1.63 -10.60 -17.94
N LEU A 39 -2.43 -9.88 -18.75
CA LEU A 39 -3.27 -10.48 -19.78
C LEU A 39 -2.38 -10.99 -20.94
N GLY A 40 -1.83 -12.19 -20.78
CA GLY A 40 -0.93 -12.83 -21.74
C GLY A 40 -0.73 -14.33 -21.54
N GLY A 41 -1.48 -14.95 -20.62
CA GLY A 41 -1.50 -16.42 -20.46
C GLY A 41 -0.33 -16.98 -19.66
N GLY A 42 -0.33 -16.75 -18.34
CA GLY A 42 0.63 -17.35 -17.43
C GLY A 42 0.19 -17.27 -15.97
N ARG A 43 0.96 -17.90 -15.08
CA ARG A 43 0.74 -17.80 -13.63
C ARG A 43 0.97 -16.35 -13.18
N LEU A 44 0.01 -15.74 -12.48
CA LEU A 44 0.13 -14.39 -11.94
C LEU A 44 1.33 -14.29 -11.00
N ARG A 45 2.42 -13.67 -11.46
CA ARG A 45 3.62 -13.39 -10.66
C ARG A 45 3.81 -11.89 -10.58
N PHE A 46 3.32 -11.30 -9.50
CA PHE A 46 3.50 -9.88 -9.23
C PHE A 46 5.00 -9.53 -9.15
N THR A 47 5.41 -8.55 -9.95
CA THR A 47 6.72 -7.89 -9.87
C THR A 47 6.79 -6.99 -8.64
N ASP A 48 7.99 -6.67 -8.18
CA ASP A 48 8.16 -5.82 -6.98
C ASP A 48 7.57 -4.42 -7.17
N GLU A 49 7.63 -3.89 -8.39
CA GLU A 49 6.95 -2.63 -8.76
C GLU A 49 5.43 -2.72 -8.61
N GLN A 50 4.81 -3.82 -9.07
CA GLN A 50 3.36 -4.02 -8.93
C GLN A 50 2.97 -4.17 -7.46
N ARG A 51 3.74 -4.96 -6.69
CA ARG A 51 3.53 -5.12 -5.24
C ARG A 51 3.61 -3.77 -4.52
N ARG A 52 4.59 -2.93 -4.89
CA ARG A 52 4.75 -1.58 -4.34
C ARG A 52 3.57 -0.68 -4.63
N ARG A 53 3.12 -0.59 -5.89
CA ARG A 53 1.97 0.25 -6.26
C ARG A 53 0.70 -0.18 -5.53
N LEU A 54 0.43 -1.48 -5.48
CA LEU A 54 -0.73 -2.05 -4.78
C LEU A 54 -0.66 -1.81 -3.26
N ALA A 55 0.49 -2.07 -2.65
CA ALA A 55 0.69 -1.91 -1.21
C ALA A 55 0.51 -0.46 -0.73
N VAL A 56 1.00 0.53 -1.50
CA VAL A 56 0.84 1.94 -1.16
C VAL A 56 -0.63 2.37 -1.16
N LYS A 57 -1.40 1.98 -2.18
CA LYS A 57 -2.84 2.33 -2.26
C LYS A 57 -3.68 1.57 -1.27
N ALA A 58 -3.39 0.29 -1.05
CA ALA A 58 -4.08 -0.52 -0.05
C ALA A 58 -3.88 0.01 1.38
N ARG A 59 -2.72 0.61 1.67
CA ARG A 59 -2.50 1.27 2.98
C ARG A 59 -3.49 2.40 3.24
N VAL A 60 -3.85 3.19 2.22
CA VAL A 60 -4.82 4.30 2.33
C VAL A 60 -6.22 3.77 2.67
N LEU A 61 -6.60 2.64 2.07
CA LEU A 61 -7.87 1.98 2.36
C LEU A 61 -7.93 1.40 3.78
N GLY A 62 -6.84 0.78 4.23
CA GLY A 62 -6.80 0.08 5.50
C GLY A 62 -7.57 -1.24 5.49
N ARG A 63 -7.39 -2.04 6.55
CA ARG A 63 -7.82 -3.46 6.59
C ARG A 63 -9.32 -3.66 6.32
N ARG A 64 -10.20 -2.93 7.04
CA ARG A 64 -11.66 -3.09 6.93
C ARG A 64 -12.20 -2.82 5.51
N ALA A 65 -11.64 -1.82 4.83
CA ALA A 65 -12.07 -1.53 3.46
C ALA A 65 -11.58 -2.61 2.49
N LEU A 66 -10.36 -3.10 2.66
CA LEU A 66 -9.82 -4.20 1.86
C LEU A 66 -10.61 -5.51 2.07
N ASP A 67 -11.01 -5.81 3.31
CA ASP A 67 -11.82 -7.01 3.62
C ASP A 67 -13.20 -6.97 2.93
N GLY A 68 -13.74 -5.77 2.68
CA GLY A 68 -15.01 -5.56 1.98
C GLY A 68 -14.91 -5.59 0.45
N ILE A 69 -13.72 -5.74 -0.11
CA ILE A 69 -13.48 -5.75 -1.57
C ILE A 69 -12.97 -7.14 -1.97
N ALA A 70 -13.58 -7.73 -3.01
CA ALA A 70 -13.07 -8.96 -3.62
C ALA A 70 -11.84 -8.65 -4.49
N GLY A 71 -10.68 -8.47 -3.84
CA GLY A 71 -9.39 -8.22 -4.50
C GLY A 71 -8.70 -9.51 -4.95
N LEU A 72 -7.79 -9.38 -5.91
CA LEU A 72 -6.89 -10.44 -6.41
C LEU A 72 -5.91 -10.94 -5.36
N VAL A 73 -5.56 -10.06 -4.42
CA VAL A 73 -4.58 -10.32 -3.38
C VAL A 73 -5.27 -10.14 -2.04
N THR A 74 -5.07 -11.09 -1.13
CA THR A 74 -5.67 -11.02 0.20
C THR A 74 -5.16 -9.80 0.97
N PRO A 75 -5.99 -9.17 1.81
CA PRO A 75 -5.58 -8.00 2.61
C PRO A 75 -4.31 -8.25 3.43
N ASP A 76 -4.16 -9.46 3.99
CA ASP A 76 -2.96 -9.88 4.72
C ASP A 76 -1.69 -9.82 3.86
N THR A 77 -1.78 -10.28 2.62
CA THR A 77 -0.64 -10.32 1.69
C THR A 77 -0.22 -8.92 1.28
N ILE A 78 -1.18 -8.04 0.97
CA ILE A 78 -0.85 -6.66 0.58
C ILE A 78 -0.26 -5.87 1.75
N LEU A 79 -0.81 -6.03 2.95
CA LEU A 79 -0.27 -5.39 4.16
C LEU A 79 1.09 -5.96 4.56
N ARG A 80 1.37 -7.23 4.24
CA ARG A 80 2.71 -7.81 4.37
C ARG A 80 3.69 -7.12 3.40
N TRP A 81 3.35 -6.99 2.12
CA TRP A 81 4.19 -6.27 1.15
C TRP A 81 4.45 -4.82 1.59
N TYR A 82 3.44 -4.13 2.14
CA TYR A 82 3.63 -2.79 2.67
C TYR A 82 4.66 -2.74 3.82
N ARG A 83 4.63 -3.72 4.73
CA ARG A 83 5.62 -3.84 5.81
C ARG A 83 7.01 -4.16 5.28
N GLU A 84 7.12 -5.05 4.29
CA GLU A 84 8.38 -5.36 3.62
C GLU A 84 8.98 -4.11 2.95
N LEU A 85 8.15 -3.29 2.30
CA LEU A 85 8.59 -2.03 1.68
C LEU A 85 9.07 -1.01 2.72
N ILE A 86 8.40 -0.91 3.86
CA ILE A 86 8.87 -0.07 4.97
C ILE A 86 10.21 -0.61 5.49
N ALA A 87 10.32 -1.92 5.72
CA ALA A 87 11.54 -2.53 6.21
C ALA A 87 12.72 -2.26 5.28
N ALA A 88 12.52 -2.43 3.96
CA ALA A 88 13.53 -2.11 2.95
C ALA A 88 13.90 -0.61 2.95
N LYS A 89 12.93 0.31 3.10
CA LYS A 89 13.21 1.75 3.19
C LYS A 89 14.12 2.09 4.37
N TYR A 90 13.99 1.38 5.48
CA TYR A 90 14.80 1.58 6.69
C TYR A 90 15.92 0.55 6.82
N ASP A 91 16.18 -0.24 5.77
CA ASP A 91 17.35 -1.09 5.78
C ASP A 91 18.58 -0.17 5.71
N GLY A 92 19.37 -0.20 6.78
CA GLY A 92 20.63 0.53 6.88
C GLY A 92 21.79 -0.28 6.31
N ALA A 93 21.52 -1.40 5.65
CA ALA A 93 22.50 -2.42 5.34
C ALA A 93 23.60 -1.87 4.42
N ALA A 94 23.23 -1.03 3.45
CA ALA A 94 24.16 -0.35 2.54
C ALA A 94 24.99 0.76 3.22
N ARG A 95 24.60 1.22 4.41
CA ARG A 95 25.30 2.26 5.19
C ARG A 95 26.14 1.68 6.33
N ARG A 96 26.20 0.35 6.48
CA ARG A 96 27.06 -0.31 7.46
C ARG A 96 28.51 -0.24 6.98
N GLY A 97 29.33 0.60 7.62
CA GLY A 97 30.78 0.58 7.47
C GLY A 97 31.40 -0.67 8.10
N ALA A 98 32.66 -0.96 7.77
CA ALA A 98 33.44 -1.97 8.48
C ALA A 98 33.33 -1.68 9.99
N GLY A 99 32.92 -2.69 10.77
CA GLY A 99 32.74 -2.55 12.21
C GLY A 99 34.05 -2.20 12.92
N ARG A 100 34.01 -2.10 14.25
CA ARG A 100 35.21 -1.89 15.06
C ARG A 100 36.27 -2.95 14.71
N PRO A 101 37.50 -2.57 14.31
CA PRO A 101 38.55 -3.52 14.04
C PRO A 101 38.83 -4.35 15.29
N ASP A 102 39.00 -5.65 15.09
CA ASP A 102 39.29 -6.59 16.17
C ASP A 102 40.63 -6.18 16.81
N SER A 103 40.57 -5.74 18.07
CA SER A 103 41.74 -5.32 18.83
C SER A 103 42.42 -6.56 19.41
N GLY A 104 42.80 -7.49 18.54
CA GLY A 104 43.36 -8.80 18.90
C GLY A 104 44.81 -9.01 18.45
N ASP A 105 45.40 -8.07 17.70
CA ASP A 105 46.68 -8.29 17.01
C ASP A 105 47.76 -7.26 17.43
N GLN A 106 47.87 -7.02 18.74
CA GLN A 106 48.92 -6.18 19.33
C GLN A 106 49.55 -6.83 20.57
N LEU A 107 49.93 -8.11 20.50
CA LEU A 107 50.81 -8.76 21.49
C LEU A 107 51.69 -9.87 20.88
N MET A 108 52.45 -9.56 19.82
CA MET A 108 53.67 -10.32 19.46
C MET A 108 54.81 -9.38 19.10
#